data_AF-A0A2T5MD50-F1
#
_entry.id   AF-A0A2T5MD50-F1
#
_cell.length_a   1.000
_cell.length_b   1.000
_cell.length_c   1.000
_cell.angle_alpha   90.00
_cell.angle_beta   90.00
_cell.angle_gamma   90.00
#
_symmetry.space_group_name_H-M   'P 1'
#
loop_
_entity.id
_entity.type
_entity.pdbx_description
1 polymer ?
#
loop_
_entity_poly.entity_id
_entity_poly.type
_entity_poly.pdbx_seq_one_letter_code
_entity_poly.pdbx_strand_id
1 'polypeptide(L)'
;MIPMNKVQTKEALFRDRAPEQERRQLERDFVLMKDYLLMCFQKEDWHGVMDASADIREIVAKLSVLNRHSVLGWTDDQSRTVNLGEAK
;
A
#
# COMPACT_ATOMS: atom_id res chain seq x y z
N MET A 1 44.10 19.27 20.86
CA MET A 1 43.37 17.98 20.71
C MET A 1 41.96 18.21 21.22
N ILE A 2 40.99 18.48 20.32
CA ILE A 2 39.60 18.83 20.67
C ILE A 2 38.73 17.61 20.32
N PRO A 3 37.92 17.06 21.24
CA PRO A 3 37.03 15.96 20.89
C PRO A 3 35.89 16.48 20.01
N MET A 4 35.76 15.93 18.80
CA MET A 4 34.62 16.16 17.92
C MET A 4 33.37 15.58 18.56
N ASN A 5 32.47 16.47 18.97
CA ASN A 5 31.11 16.13 19.36
C ASN A 5 30.44 15.37 18.20
N LYS A 6 29.97 14.16 18.49
CA LYS A 6 29.09 13.39 17.61
C LYS A 6 27.80 14.18 17.42
N VAL A 7 27.70 14.92 16.33
CA VAL A 7 26.43 15.46 15.84
C VAL A 7 25.59 14.25 15.43
N GLN A 8 24.79 13.75 16.36
CA GLN A 8 23.74 12.78 16.06
C GLN A 8 22.79 13.44 15.06
N THR A 9 22.82 12.91 13.85
CA THR A 9 22.08 13.29 12.66
C THR A 9 20.57 13.25 12.91
N LYS A 10 19.96 14.42 13.13
CA LYS A 10 18.49 14.60 13.11
C LYS A 10 17.86 14.29 11.75
N GLU A 11 18.66 14.13 10.71
CA GLU A 11 18.23 13.93 9.32
C GLU A 11 17.68 12.52 9.05
N ALA A 12 18.16 11.50 9.78
CA ALA A 12 17.65 10.13 9.62
C ALA A 12 16.21 9.98 10.14
N LEU A 13 15.85 10.73 11.20
CA LEU A 13 14.54 10.63 11.84
C LEU A 13 13.40 11.30 11.06
N PHE A 14 13.73 12.24 10.16
CA PHE A 14 12.75 12.96 9.34
C PHE A 14 12.38 12.19 8.08
N ARG A 15 13.33 11.41 7.54
CA ARG A 15 13.12 10.63 6.31
C ARG A 15 12.15 9.46 6.52
N ASP A 16 12.06 8.90 7.71
CA ASP A 16 11.18 7.76 8.01
C ASP A 16 9.70 8.14 8.23
N ARG A 17 9.41 9.41 8.59
CA ARG A 17 8.00 9.85 8.77
C ARG A 17 7.28 10.13 7.45
N ALA A 18 8.01 10.60 6.44
CA ALA A 18 7.46 10.89 5.12
C ALA A 18 6.82 9.66 4.43
N PRO A 19 7.49 8.49 4.33
CA PRO A 19 6.92 7.32 3.66
C PRO A 19 5.75 6.71 4.42
N GLU A 20 5.75 6.75 5.75
CA GLU A 20 4.64 6.26 6.57
C GLU A 20 3.40 7.16 6.45
N GLN A 21 3.61 8.49 6.39
CA GLN A 21 2.53 9.43 6.15
C GLN A 21 1.96 9.29 4.72
N GLU A 22 2.82 9.12 3.73
CA GLU A 22 2.44 8.86 2.34
C GLU A 22 1.66 7.54 2.22
N ARG A 23 2.13 6.47 2.86
CA ARG A 23 1.44 5.18 2.91
C ARG A 23 0.03 5.33 3.47
N ARG A 24 -0.14 6.00 4.62
CA ARG A 24 -1.46 6.24 5.22
C ARG A 24 -2.37 7.09 4.34
N GLN A 25 -1.79 8.01 3.57
CA GLN A 25 -2.57 8.78 2.60
C GLN A 25 -3.07 7.88 1.47
N LEU A 26 -2.19 7.07 0.88
CA LEU A 26 -2.53 6.12 -0.17
C LEU A 26 -3.55 5.06 0.30
N GLU A 27 -3.46 4.59 1.54
CA GLU A 27 -4.46 3.68 2.12
C GLU A 27 -5.84 4.33 2.22
N ARG A 28 -5.91 5.62 2.59
CA ARG A 28 -7.18 6.38 2.61
C ARG A 28 -7.71 6.61 1.20
N ASP A 29 -6.84 7.02 0.27
CA ASP A 29 -7.21 7.25 -1.13
C ASP A 29 -7.70 5.96 -1.78
N PHE A 30 -7.10 4.81 -1.44
CA PHE A 30 -7.55 3.50 -1.92
C PHE A 30 -8.99 3.19 -1.51
N VAL A 31 -9.35 3.45 -0.25
CA VAL A 31 -10.73 3.24 0.23
C VAL A 31 -11.69 4.15 -0.53
N LEU A 32 -11.36 5.44 -0.64
CA LEU A 32 -12.19 6.42 -1.36
C LEU A 32 -12.38 6.04 -2.83
N MET A 33 -11.34 5.54 -3.50
CA MET A 33 -11.46 5.14 -4.91
C MET A 33 -12.30 3.88 -5.10
N LYS A 34 -12.33 2.96 -4.12
CA LYS A 34 -13.27 1.82 -4.18
C LYS A 34 -14.72 2.27 -4.05
N ASP A 35 -15.00 3.24 -3.19
CA ASP A 35 -16.35 3.80 -3.05
C ASP A 35 -16.75 4.56 -4.33
N TYR A 36 -15.83 5.32 -4.92
CA TYR A 36 -16.04 6.00 -6.20
C TYR A 36 -16.29 5.01 -7.35
N LEU A 37 -15.49 3.95 -7.44
CA LEU A 37 -15.68 2.89 -8.44
C LEU A 37 -17.07 2.25 -8.34
N LEU A 38 -17.52 1.95 -7.11
CA LEU A 38 -18.85 1.39 -6.88
C LEU A 38 -19.95 2.37 -7.31
N MET A 39 -19.79 3.66 -7.02
CA MET A 39 -20.72 4.70 -7.47
C MET A 39 -20.78 4.78 -9.01
N CYS A 40 -19.64 4.76 -9.70
CA CYS A 40 -19.59 4.77 -11.16
C CYS A 40 -20.29 3.55 -11.75
N PHE A 41 -20.05 2.36 -11.18
CA PHE A 41 -20.72 1.13 -11.60
C PHE A 41 -22.25 1.23 -11.43
N GLN A 42 -22.73 1.70 -10.28
CA GLN A 42 -24.16 1.88 -10.01
C GLN A 42 -24.85 2.89 -10.94
N LYS A 43 -24.09 3.85 -11.47
CA LYS A 43 -24.57 4.87 -12.42
C LYS A 43 -24.39 4.48 -13.88
N GLU A 44 -23.87 3.29 -14.16
CA GLU A 44 -23.51 2.82 -15.51
C GLU A 44 -22.51 3.77 -16.22
N ASP A 45 -21.71 4.50 -15.44
CA ASP A 45 -20.65 5.37 -15.95
C ASP A 45 -19.39 4.54 -16.23
N TRP A 46 -19.34 3.92 -17.41
CA TRP A 46 -18.24 3.03 -17.79
C TRP A 46 -16.91 3.74 -17.99
N HIS A 47 -16.93 5.03 -18.35
CA HIS A 47 -15.71 5.85 -18.41
C HIS A 47 -15.17 6.08 -16.99
N GLY A 48 -16.03 6.48 -16.05
CA GLY A 48 -15.66 6.60 -14.64
C GLY A 48 -15.16 5.29 -14.04
N VAL A 49 -15.76 4.14 -14.39
CA VAL A 49 -15.27 2.81 -13.97
C VAL A 49 -13.86 2.54 -14.50
N MET A 50 -13.58 2.87 -15.76
CA MET A 50 -12.26 2.68 -16.37
C MET A 50 -11.19 3.53 -15.68
N ASP A 51 -11.48 4.82 -15.48
CA ASP A 51 -10.57 5.78 -14.86
C ASP A 51 -10.30 5.40 -13.40
N ALA A 52 -11.35 5.16 -12.61
CA ALA A 52 -11.21 4.72 -11.22
C ALA A 52 -10.41 3.41 -11.09
N SER A 53 -10.60 2.48 -12.03
CA SER A 53 -9.82 1.23 -12.06
C SER A 53 -8.34 1.47 -12.35
N ALA A 54 -7.99 2.46 -13.17
CA ALA A 54 -6.61 2.84 -13.43
C ALA A 54 -5.96 3.47 -12.19
N ASP A 55 -6.66 4.40 -11.54
CA ASP A 55 -6.19 5.07 -10.31
C ASP A 55 -5.96 4.07 -9.17
N ILE A 56 -6.88 3.12 -9.01
CA ILE A 56 -6.73 2.03 -8.01
C ILE A 56 -5.46 1.22 -8.27
N ARG A 57 -5.16 0.87 -9.52
CA ARG A 57 -3.93 0.13 -9.86
C ARG A 57 -2.68 0.97 -9.56
N GLU A 58 -2.72 2.27 -9.82
CA GLU A 58 -1.61 3.17 -9.51
C GLU A 58 -1.36 3.25 -7.99
N ILE A 59 -2.42 3.41 -7.19
CA ILE A 59 -2.33 3.44 -5.73
C ILE A 59 -1.74 2.12 -5.19
N VAL A 60 -2.20 0.97 -5.68
CA VAL A 60 -1.67 -0.35 -5.30
C VAL A 60 -0.20 -0.50 -5.66
N ALA A 61 0.22 -0.01 -6.83
CA ALA A 61 1.61 -0.04 -7.24
C ALA A 61 2.49 0.82 -6.30
N LYS A 62 2.04 2.02 -5.94
CA LYS A 62 2.74 2.91 -4.99
C LYS A 62 2.83 2.29 -3.60
N LEU A 63 1.73 1.75 -3.07
CA LEU A 63 1.72 1.03 -1.80
C LEU A 63 2.67 -0.17 -1.80
N SER A 64 2.76 -0.90 -2.91
CA SER A 64 3.69 -2.04 -3.04
C SER A 64 5.15 -1.61 -3.02
N VAL A 65 5.49 -0.45 -3.56
CA VAL A 65 6.83 0.13 -3.46
C VAL A 65 7.13 0.53 -2.02
N LEU A 66 6.21 1.24 -1.36
CA LEU A 66 6.38 1.67 0.04
C LEU A 66 6.46 0.47 1.00
N ASN A 67 5.66 -0.58 0.80
CA ASN A 67 5.71 -1.80 1.61
C ASN A 67 7.02 -2.57 1.42
N ARG A 68 7.56 -2.66 0.20
CA ARG A 68 8.87 -3.28 -0.06
C ARG A 68 10.03 -2.53 0.60
N HIS A 69 9.90 -1.22 0.79
CA HIS A 69 10.86 -0.44 1.58
C HIS A 69 10.67 -0.61 3.09
N SER A 70 9.51 -1.13 3.54
CA SER A 70 9.21 -1.31 4.96
C SER A 70 9.58 -2.70 5.51
N VAL A 71 9.52 -3.80 4.73
CA VAL A 71 9.82 -5.14 5.26
C VAL A 71 10.28 -6.14 4.18
N LEU A 72 11.47 -6.70 4.40
CA LEU A 72 11.86 -8.10 4.15
C LEU A 72 10.85 -9.12 4.77
N GLY A 73 9.58 -9.11 4.37
CA GLY A 73 8.60 -9.95 5.10
C GLY A 73 7.14 -9.75 4.78
N TRP A 74 6.75 -9.75 3.51
CA TRP A 74 5.41 -10.17 3.15
C TRP A 74 5.51 -11.56 2.53
N THR A 75 5.31 -12.58 3.37
CA THR A 75 5.00 -13.93 2.91
C THR A 75 3.58 -13.90 2.35
N ASP A 76 3.45 -14.18 1.07
CA ASP A 76 2.17 -14.51 0.44
C ASP A 76 1.61 -15.77 1.14
N ASP A 77 0.71 -15.59 2.11
CA ASP A 77 -0.10 -16.69 2.62
C ASP A 77 -1.26 -16.95 1.65
N GLN A 78 -0.92 -17.58 0.51
CA GLN A 78 -1.85 -18.36 -0.29
C GLN A 78 -1.60 -19.86 -0.08
N SER A 79 -1.61 -20.33 1.17
CA SER A 79 -1.75 -21.77 1.44
C SER A 79 -3.22 -22.12 1.63
N ARG A 80 -3.99 -22.12 0.54
CA ARG A 80 -5.27 -22.82 0.50
C ARG A 80 -4.99 -24.32 0.38
N THR A 81 -4.69 -24.98 1.49
CA THR A 81 -4.65 -26.44 1.56
C THR A 81 -6.09 -26.96 1.51
N VAL A 82 -6.48 -27.44 0.33
CA VAL A 82 -7.74 -28.16 0.15
C VAL A 82 -7.51 -29.57 0.70
N ASN A 83 -7.95 -29.84 1.93
CA ASN A 83 -8.08 -31.22 2.42
C ASN A 83 -9.24 -31.87 1.67
N LEU A 84 -8.96 -32.54 0.55
CA LEU A 84 -9.86 -33.55 0.01
C LEU A 84 -9.81 -34.73 0.97
N GLY A 85 -10.86 -34.84 1.78
CA GLY A 85 -11.06 -35.95 2.70
C GLY A 85 -10.98 -37.29 1.99
N GLU A 86 -10.23 -38.20 2.60
CA GLU A 86 -10.27 -39.62 2.29
C GLU A 86 -11.70 -40.13 2.50
N ALA A 87 -12.39 -40.45 1.40
CA ALA A 87 -13.58 -41.26 1.44
C ALA A 87 -13.14 -42.73 1.49
N LYS A 88 -13.64 -43.41 2.52
CA LYS A 88 -13.47 -44.83 2.85
C LYS A 88 -13.75 -45.78 1.68
#